data_AF-F8SR96-F1
#
_entry.id   AF-F8SR96-F1
#
_cell.length_a   1.000
_cell.length_b   1.000
_cell.length_c   1.000
_cell.angle_alpha   90.00
_cell.angle_beta   90.00
_cell.angle_gamma   90.00
#
_symmetry.space_group_name_H-M   'P 1'
#
loop_
_entity.id
_entity.type
_entity.pdbx_description
1 polymer ?
#
loop_
_entity_poly.entity_id
_entity_poly.type
_entity_poly.pdbx_seq_one_letter_code
_entity_poly.pdbx_strand_id
1 'polypeptide(L)'
;IFVKTHPKSENLYVDTALNPEPSIASSVAVFDTQNLDKPPVTLPIGEWSGISEGNRRVVQPEFNKDGTEVWFSVWNNKAQESAIVIVDDKTRKLKQVIRDKRLVTPTGKFN
;
A
#
# COMPACT_ATOMS: atom_id res chain seq x y z
N ILE A 1 -1.47 -8.81 8.96
CA ILE A 1 -2.00 -7.44 9.04
C ILE A 1 -0.85 -6.57 9.50
N PHE A 2 -0.54 -5.53 8.74
CA PHE A 2 0.38 -4.48 9.13
C PHE A 2 -0.37 -3.17 9.31
N VAL A 3 0.01 -2.41 10.34
CA VAL A 3 -0.50 -1.08 10.64
C VAL A 3 0.69 -0.13 10.71
N LYS A 4 0.59 1.05 10.10
CA LYS A 4 1.71 1.99 10.03
C LYS A 4 1.24 3.44 10.08
N THR A 5 2.02 4.27 10.77
CA THR A 5 1.96 5.74 10.73
C THR A 5 3.40 6.28 10.85
N HIS A 6 3.55 7.60 10.84
CA HIS A 6 4.82 8.30 11.01
C HIS A 6 4.60 9.59 11.83
N PRO A 7 5.55 10.06 12.67
CA PRO A 7 5.35 11.26 13.51
C PRO A 7 4.96 12.56 12.78
N LYS A 8 5.17 12.63 11.47
CA LYS A 8 4.80 13.77 10.60
C LYS A 8 3.53 13.53 9.77
N SER A 9 2.96 12.33 9.85
CA SER A 9 1.76 11.94 9.12
C SER A 9 0.54 12.09 10.03
N GLU A 10 -0.58 12.49 9.42
CA GLU A 10 -1.90 12.49 10.07
C GLU A 10 -2.70 11.23 9.68
N ASN A 11 -2.02 10.23 9.10
CA ASN A 11 -2.65 9.03 8.56
C ASN A 11 -2.22 7.78 9.32
N LEU A 12 -3.18 6.89 9.57
CA LEU A 12 -2.92 5.52 9.99
C LEU A 12 -3.33 4.56 8.87
N TYR A 13 -2.34 3.89 8.28
CA TYR A 13 -2.52 2.95 7.17
C TYR A 13 -2.66 1.53 7.71
N VAL A 14 -3.68 0.81 7.25
CA VAL A 14 -3.97 -0.58 7.62
C VAL A 14 -4.14 -1.42 6.37
N ASP A 15 -3.31 -2.45 6.22
CA ASP A 15 -3.48 -3.43 5.14
C ASP A 15 -4.42 -4.58 5.52
N THR A 16 -4.92 -5.25 4.49
CA THR A 16 -5.81 -6.41 4.59
C THR A 16 -5.31 -7.57 3.73
N ALA A 17 -4.00 -7.75 3.65
CA ALA A 17 -3.32 -8.63 2.68
C ALA A 17 -3.89 -10.06 2.58
N LEU A 18 -4.36 -10.63 3.70
CA LEU A 18 -4.89 -12.00 3.78
C LEU A 18 -6.42 -12.08 3.75
N ASN A 19 -7.12 -10.99 3.46
CA ASN A 19 -8.56 -11.02 3.27
C ASN A 19 -8.92 -12.00 2.12
N PRO A 20 -10.00 -12.80 2.25
CA PRO A 20 -10.44 -13.70 1.18
C PRO A 20 -10.99 -12.94 -0.05
N GLU A 21 -11.53 -11.74 0.15
CA GLU A 21 -12.08 -10.90 -0.92
C GLU A 21 -10.94 -10.17 -1.66
N PRO A 22 -10.71 -10.41 -2.96
CA PRO A 22 -9.55 -9.87 -3.67
C PRO A 22 -9.50 -8.34 -3.70
N SER A 23 -10.67 -7.69 -3.85
CA SER A 23 -10.76 -6.22 -3.84
C SER A 23 -10.26 -5.64 -2.52
N ILE A 24 -10.63 -6.26 -1.39
CA ILE A 24 -10.19 -5.86 -0.06
C ILE A 24 -8.72 -6.21 0.15
N ALA A 25 -8.26 -7.39 -0.28
CA ALA A 25 -6.85 -7.77 -0.17
C ALA A 25 -5.90 -6.88 -1.00
N SER A 26 -6.44 -6.22 -2.04
CA SER A 26 -5.73 -5.32 -2.93
C SER A 26 -5.86 -3.82 -2.57
N SER A 27 -6.42 -3.50 -1.40
CA SER A 27 -6.62 -2.11 -0.95
C SER A 27 -6.04 -1.87 0.45
N VAL A 28 -6.02 -0.60 0.86
CA VAL A 28 -5.54 -0.15 2.17
C VAL A 28 -6.56 0.81 2.77
N ALA A 29 -6.89 0.61 4.04
CA ALA A 29 -7.70 1.57 4.79
C ALA A 29 -6.80 2.65 5.41
N VAL A 30 -7.25 3.89 5.36
CA VAL A 30 -6.53 5.06 5.88
C VAL A 30 -7.42 5.83 6.83
N PHE A 31 -7.05 5.82 8.10
CA PHE A 31 -7.71 6.59 9.15
C PHE A 31 -7.04 7.94 9.32
N ASP A 32 -7.84 8.95 9.66
CA ASP A 32 -7.39 10.28 10.01
C ASP A 32 -7.07 10.32 11.52
N THR A 33 -5.80 10.44 11.88
CA THR A 33 -5.38 10.42 13.30
C THR A 33 -5.79 11.68 14.05
N GLN A 34 -6.16 12.75 13.35
CA GLN A 34 -6.68 13.99 13.97
C GLN A 34 -8.20 13.91 14.19
N ASN A 35 -8.89 12.95 13.59
CA ASN A 35 -10.32 12.74 13.76
C ASN A 35 -10.69 11.25 13.62
N LEU A 36 -10.53 10.50 14.71
CA LEU A 36 -10.74 9.05 14.74
C LEU A 36 -12.22 8.63 14.61
N ASP A 37 -13.17 9.56 14.82
CA ASP A 37 -14.60 9.31 14.61
C ASP A 37 -14.97 9.32 13.12
N LYS A 38 -14.10 9.89 12.27
CA LYS A 38 -14.31 9.91 10.82
C LYS A 38 -14.09 8.50 10.23
N PRO A 39 -14.95 8.05 9.31
CA PRO A 39 -14.75 6.76 8.66
C PRO A 39 -13.44 6.74 7.86
N PRO A 40 -12.76 5.57 7.77
CA PRO A 40 -11.54 5.45 6.99
C PRO A 40 -11.82 5.64 5.51
N VAL A 41 -10.81 6.11 4.79
CA VAL A 41 -10.80 6.15 3.33
C VAL A 41 -10.07 4.94 2.79
N THR A 42 -10.61 4.32 1.75
CA THR A 42 -9.97 3.18 1.08
C THR A 42 -9.13 3.66 -0.11
N LEU A 43 -7.87 3.24 -0.17
CA LEU A 43 -6.99 3.47 -1.32
C LEU A 43 -6.89 2.21 -2.18
N PRO A 44 -7.14 2.29 -3.50
CA PRO A 44 -7.11 1.14 -4.40
C PRO A 44 -5.67 0.87 -4.87
N ILE A 45 -4.78 0.53 -3.94
CA ILE A 45 -3.34 0.39 -4.19
C ILE A 45 -3.03 -0.66 -5.27
N GLY A 46 -3.71 -1.81 -5.26
CA GLY A 46 -3.55 -2.84 -6.28
C GLY A 46 -3.98 -2.36 -7.67
N GLU A 47 -5.02 -1.53 -7.77
CA GLU A 47 -5.44 -0.89 -9.03
C GLU A 47 -4.40 0.11 -9.52
N TRP A 48 -3.90 0.97 -8.62
CA TRP A 48 -2.87 1.97 -8.93
C TRP A 48 -1.56 1.38 -9.45
N SER A 49 -1.29 0.10 -9.20
CA SER A 49 -0.13 -0.60 -9.79
C SER A 49 -0.21 -0.76 -11.31
N GLY A 50 -1.41 -0.67 -11.90
CA GLY A 50 -1.64 -0.95 -13.31
C GLY A 50 -1.49 -2.42 -13.69
N ILE A 51 -1.52 -3.34 -12.71
CA ILE A 51 -1.50 -4.79 -12.94
C ILE A 51 -2.95 -5.29 -12.87
N SER A 52 -3.43 -5.96 -13.92
CA SER A 52 -4.79 -6.52 -14.00
C SER A 52 -4.88 -7.97 -13.53
N GLU A 53 -3.78 -8.72 -13.57
CA GLU A 53 -3.76 -10.15 -13.29
C GLU A 53 -3.29 -10.49 -11.87
N GLY A 54 -3.76 -11.64 -11.37
CA GLY A 54 -3.36 -12.18 -10.07
C GLY A 54 -4.10 -11.56 -8.89
N ASN A 55 -3.76 -12.06 -7.70
CA ASN A 55 -4.41 -11.67 -6.45
C ASN A 55 -4.02 -10.27 -5.98
N ARG A 56 -2.84 -9.76 -6.39
CA ARG A 56 -2.36 -8.39 -6.14
C ARG A 56 -2.49 -7.99 -4.67
N ARG A 57 -2.07 -8.88 -3.77
CA ARG A 57 -2.22 -8.67 -2.32
C ARG A 57 -1.35 -7.49 -1.91
N VAL A 58 -1.95 -6.48 -1.28
CA VAL A 58 -1.22 -5.30 -0.84
C VAL A 58 -0.72 -5.53 0.58
N VAL A 59 0.57 -5.36 0.80
CA VAL A 59 1.20 -5.70 2.06
C VAL A 59 2.24 -4.68 2.52
N GLN A 60 2.22 -4.44 3.82
CA GLN A 60 3.19 -3.70 4.63
C GLN A 60 3.39 -2.25 4.14
N PRO A 61 2.72 -1.26 4.75
CA PRO A 61 3.07 0.14 4.52
C PRO A 61 4.45 0.42 5.13
N GLU A 62 5.31 1.13 4.39
CA GLU A 62 6.62 1.58 4.89
C GLU A 62 6.87 3.02 4.46
N PHE A 63 7.28 3.88 5.40
CA PHE A 63 7.54 5.29 5.11
C PHE A 63 8.95 5.51 4.58
N ASN A 64 9.14 6.58 3.79
CA ASN A 64 10.47 7.14 3.56
C ASN A 64 10.97 7.89 4.80
N LYS A 65 12.28 8.23 4.82
CA LYS A 65 12.94 8.90 5.94
C LYS A 65 12.23 10.19 6.40
N ASP A 66 11.71 10.95 5.43
CA ASP A 66 11.08 12.23 5.71
C ASP A 66 9.63 12.11 6.20
N GLY A 67 9.03 10.92 6.08
CA GLY A 67 7.63 10.68 6.45
C GLY A 67 6.62 11.29 5.49
N THR A 68 7.03 11.61 4.25
CA THR A 68 6.20 12.29 3.25
C THR A 68 5.62 11.32 2.21
N GLU A 69 6.14 10.11 2.18
CA GLU A 69 5.71 9.04 1.28
C GLU A 69 5.52 7.75 2.05
N VAL A 70 4.53 6.96 1.64
CA VAL A 70 4.31 5.61 2.13
C VAL A 70 4.28 4.62 0.96
N TRP A 71 5.01 3.53 1.11
CA TRP A 71 5.30 2.56 0.07
C TRP A 71 4.58 1.25 0.39
N PHE A 72 3.98 0.64 -0.62
CA PHE A 72 3.23 -0.61 -0.49
C PHE A 72 3.73 -1.63 -1.51
N SER A 73 3.90 -2.88 -1.07
CA SER A 73 4.17 -3.98 -2.01
C SER A 73 2.85 -4.48 -2.57
N VAL A 74 2.74 -4.56 -3.89
CA VAL A 74 1.67 -5.28 -4.59
C VAL A 74 2.22 -6.66 -4.92
N TRP A 75 1.93 -7.60 -4.03
CA TRP A 75 2.49 -8.94 -4.00
C TRP A 75 1.65 -9.92 -4.82
N ASN A 76 2.25 -10.42 -5.88
CA ASN A 76 1.74 -11.50 -6.72
C ASN A 76 2.67 -12.71 -6.67
N ASN A 77 2.25 -13.82 -7.28
CA ASN A 77 3.04 -15.06 -7.32
C ASN A 77 4.30 -14.90 -8.20
N LYS A 78 5.28 -15.80 -8.05
CA LYS A 78 6.58 -15.75 -8.77
C LYS A 78 6.46 -15.63 -10.29
N ALA A 79 5.43 -16.21 -10.89
CA ALA A 79 5.21 -16.19 -12.34
C ALA A 79 4.40 -14.98 -12.83
N GLN A 80 3.93 -14.13 -11.91
CA GLN A 80 3.06 -12.99 -12.20
C GLN A 80 3.78 -11.69 -11.88
N GLU A 81 3.38 -10.63 -12.58
CA GLU A 81 3.96 -9.31 -12.36
C GLU A 81 3.59 -8.76 -10.98
N SER A 82 4.52 -8.04 -10.35
CA SER A 82 4.36 -7.37 -9.06
C SER A 82 4.83 -5.92 -9.16
N ALA A 83 4.54 -5.11 -8.15
CA ALA A 83 4.95 -3.71 -8.12
C ALA A 83 5.21 -3.22 -6.69
N ILE A 84 5.86 -2.06 -6.58
CA ILE A 84 5.78 -1.22 -5.39
C ILE A 84 5.03 0.06 -5.77
N VAL A 85 4.01 0.41 -4.99
CA VAL A 85 3.23 1.63 -5.17
C VAL A 85 3.63 2.62 -4.09
N ILE A 86 3.99 3.83 -4.50
CA ILE A 86 4.34 4.94 -3.62
C ILE A 86 3.18 5.92 -3.61
N VAL A 87 2.71 6.24 -2.41
CA VAL A 87 1.63 7.20 -2.16
C VAL A 87 2.21 8.43 -1.50
N ASP A 88 1.78 9.60 -1.96
CA ASP A 88 2.03 10.87 -1.27
C ASP A 88 1.16 10.91 -0.01
N ASP A 89 1.79 10.93 1.17
CA ASP A 89 1.11 10.79 2.46
C ASP A 89 0.11 11.93 2.68
N LYS A 90 0.54 13.17 2.39
CA LYS A 90 -0.28 14.37 2.63
C LYS A 90 -1.56 14.38 1.81
N THR A 91 -1.47 14.02 0.53
CA THR A 91 -2.62 14.08 -0.39
C THR A 91 -3.37 12.76 -0.52
N ARG A 92 -2.77 11.65 -0.05
CA ARG A 92 -3.25 10.27 -0.23
C ARG A 92 -3.44 9.89 -1.70
N LYS A 93 -2.60 10.43 -2.59
CA LYS A 93 -2.65 10.18 -4.04
C LYS A 93 -1.48 9.32 -4.49
N LEU A 94 -1.68 8.60 -5.59
CA LEU A 94 -0.62 7.90 -6.29
C LEU A 94 0.50 8.88 -6.65
N LYS A 95 1.72 8.57 -6.20
CA LYS A 95 2.92 9.33 -6.53
C LYS A 95 3.76 8.63 -7.60
N GLN A 96 4.00 7.34 -7.44
CA GLN A 96 4.82 6.57 -8.36
C GLN A 96 4.50 5.07 -8.27
N VAL A 97 4.73 4.35 -9.37
CA VAL A 97 4.74 2.88 -9.41
C VAL A 97 6.12 2.41 -9.84
N ILE A 98 6.72 1.51 -9.08
CA ILE A 98 7.97 0.83 -9.42
C ILE A 98 7.64 -0.56 -9.95
N ARG A 99 8.02 -0.82 -11.20
CA ARG A 99 7.93 -2.12 -11.89
C ARG A 99 9.29 -2.43 -12.50
N ASP A 100 9.71 -3.68 -12.36
CA ASP A 100 10.96 -4.16 -12.93
C ASP A 100 10.87 -5.69 -13.09
N LYS A 101 11.45 -6.26 -14.16
CA LYS A 101 11.48 -7.72 -14.35
C LYS A 101 12.18 -8.46 -13.20
N ARG A 102 13.06 -7.77 -12.47
CA ARG A 102 13.79 -8.28 -11.30
C ARG A 102 12.95 -8.19 -10.01
N LEU A 103 11.88 -7.40 -10.00
CA LEU A 103 11.01 -7.20 -8.83
C LEU A 103 10.02 -8.37 -8.71
N VAL A 104 10.55 -9.54 -8.40
CA VAL A 104 9.77 -10.78 -8.23
C VAL A 104 9.31 -10.90 -6.79
N THR A 105 8.01 -11.06 -6.57
CA THR A 105 7.40 -11.31 -5.24
C THR A 105 7.87 -10.34 -4.14
N PRO A 106 7.81 -9.00 -4.34
CA PRO A 106 8.18 -8.04 -3.31
C PRO A 106 7.24 -8.15 -2.10
N THR A 107 7.81 -8.20 -0.90
CA THR A 107 7.05 -8.31 0.36
C THR A 107 7.53 -7.25 1.34
N GLY A 108 8.53 -7.56 2.16
CA GLY A 108 9.13 -6.64 3.13
C GLY A 108 9.92 -5.50 2.46
N LYS A 109 9.73 -4.29 2.98
CA LYS A 109 10.41 -3.04 2.66
C LYS A 109 10.91 -2.43 3.96
N PHE A 110 12.13 -1.88 3.96
CA PHE A 110 12.77 -1.29 5.14
C PHE A 110 13.52 -0.03 4.69
N ASN A 111 13.17 1.11 5.28
CA ASN A 111 13.85 2.39 5.02
C ASN A 111 15.08 2.59 5.91
#